data_AF-A0AAQ4DAP7-F1
#
_entry.id   AF-A0AAQ4DAP7-F1
#
_cell.length_a   1.000
_cell.length_b   1.000
_cell.length_c   1.000
_cell.angle_alpha   90.00
_cell.angle_beta   90.00
_cell.angle_gamma   90.00
#
_symmetry.space_group_name_H-M   'P 1'
#
loop_
_entity.id
_entity.type
_entity.pdbx_description
1 polymer ?
#
loop_
_entity_poly.entity_id
_entity_poly.type
_entity_poly.pdbx_seq_one_letter_code
_entity_poly.pdbx_strand_id
1 'polypeptide(L)' 'MVSRTLLPVKAFVFLEIFPFCVVFNENLTITNIGNSLQAVMPTVVGKRIPEVFDLSKPMVECSWKS' A
#
# COMPACT_ATOMS: atom_id res chain seq x y z
N MET A 1 -5.76 12.76 32.36
CA MET A 1 -5.42 13.13 30.97
C MET A 1 -4.52 12.02 30.44
N VAL A 2 -5.06 11.03 29.73
CA VAL A 2 -4.26 9.91 29.17
C VAL A 2 -3.45 10.45 28.01
N SER A 3 -2.13 10.47 28.15
CA SER A 3 -1.22 10.71 27.02
C SER A 3 -1.30 9.49 26.11
N ARG A 4 -1.83 9.65 24.89
CA ARG A 4 -1.82 8.59 23.87
C ARG A 4 -0.40 8.42 23.37
N THR A 5 0.36 7.49 23.96
CA THR A 5 1.66 7.09 23.44
C THR A 5 1.47 6.23 22.19
N LEU A 6 1.77 6.77 21.01
CA LEU A 6 1.85 5.99 19.79
C LEU A 6 3.22 5.29 19.74
N LEU A 7 3.22 3.96 19.85
CA LEU A 7 4.44 3.16 19.68
C LEU A 7 4.63 2.86 18.19
N PRO A 8 5.83 3.04 17.63
CA PRO A 8 6.08 2.73 16.24
C PRO A 8 5.97 1.22 16.00
N VAL A 9 5.23 0.84 14.96
CA VAL A 9 5.14 -0.55 14.48
C VAL A 9 6.23 -0.75 13.43
N LYS A 10 6.97 -1.87 13.53
CA LYS A 10 7.97 -2.23 12.51
C LYS A 10 7.26 -2.54 11.19
N ALA A 11 7.79 -2.06 10.07
CA ALA A 11 7.16 -2.20 8.76
C ALA A 11 6.83 -3.67 8.39
N PHE A 12 7.72 -4.62 8.69
CA PHE A 12 7.45 -6.04 8.38
C PHE A 12 6.22 -6.59 9.13
N VAL A 13 6.02 -6.17 10.39
CA VAL A 13 4.86 -6.56 11.21
C VAL A 13 3.59 -6.01 10.58
N PHE A 14 3.63 -4.77 10.05
CA PHE A 14 2.50 -4.18 9.35
C PHE A 14 2.14 -4.97 8.08
N LEU A 15 3.13 -5.38 7.28
CA LEU A 15 2.91 -6.17 6.06
C LEU A 15 2.38 -7.59 6.34
N GLU A 16 2.69 -8.16 7.51
CA GLU A 16 2.10 -9.40 7.99
C GLU A 16 0.64 -9.23 8.44
N ILE A 17 0.33 -8.14 9.15
CA ILE A 17 -1.03 -7.84 9.64
C ILE A 17 -1.98 -7.51 8.48
N PHE A 18 -1.50 -6.80 7.47
CA PHE A 18 -2.29 -6.41 6.29
C PHE A 18 -1.80 -7.16 5.04
N PRO A 19 -2.21 -8.42 4.85
CA PRO A 19 -1.61 -9.33 3.86
C PRO A 19 -1.80 -8.90 2.40
N PHE A 20 -2.74 -7.99 2.13
CA PHE A 20 -3.02 -7.45 0.80
C PHE A 20 -2.78 -5.94 0.69
N CYS A 21 -2.09 -5.32 1.64
CA CYS A 21 -1.80 -3.89 1.54
C CYS A 21 -0.85 -3.60 0.37
N VAL A 22 -0.99 -2.41 -0.19
CA VAL A 22 -0.12 -1.86 -1.22
C VAL A 22 0.42 -0.53 -0.71
N VAL A 23 1.74 -0.44 -0.58
CA VAL A 23 2.43 0.80 -0.20
C VAL A 23 3.03 1.39 -1.46
N PHE A 24 2.79 2.67 -1.70
CA PHE A 24 3.27 3.39 -2.87
C PHE A 24 3.68 4.81 -2.52
N ASN A 25 4.54 5.40 -3.34
CA ASN A 25 5.04 6.77 -3.17
C ASN A 25 4.22 7.79 -3.98
N GLU A 26 4.59 9.05 -3.90
CA GLU A 26 3.96 10.17 -4.60
C GLU A 26 3.92 10.07 -6.14
N ASN A 27 4.78 9.22 -6.73
CA ASN A 27 4.76 8.91 -8.16
C ASN A 27 3.78 7.77 -8.51
N LEU A 28 3.01 7.32 -7.52
CA LEU A 28 2.15 6.14 -7.56
C LEU A 28 2.94 4.85 -7.84
N THR A 29 4.24 4.81 -7.57
CA THR A 29 5.06 3.60 -7.72
C THR A 29 4.92 2.73 -6.47
N ILE A 30 4.59 1.45 -6.67
CA ILE A 30 4.47 0.45 -5.60
C ILE A 30 5.86 0.17 -5.03
N THR A 31 6.06 0.41 -3.73
CA THR A 31 7.34 0.20 -3.04
C THR A 31 7.36 -1.10 -2.22
N ASN A 32 6.21 -1.47 -1.63
CA ASN A 32 6.06 -2.68 -0.82
C ASN A 32 4.63 -3.21 -0.94
N ILE A 33 4.47 -4.51 -0.69
CA ILE A 33 3.17 -5.19 -0.66
C ILE A 33 3.12 -6.18 0.51
N GLY A 34 1.91 -6.48 0.96
CA GLY A 34 1.68 -7.52 1.97
C GLY A 34 2.02 -8.92 1.46
N ASN A 35 2.27 -9.84 2.39
CA ASN A 35 2.82 -11.17 2.06
C ASN A 35 1.90 -12.01 1.16
N SER A 36 0.57 -11.94 1.35
CA SER A 36 -0.36 -12.69 0.49
C SER A 36 -0.43 -12.09 -0.90
N LEU A 37 -0.36 -10.76 -1.05
CA LEU A 37 -0.30 -10.13 -2.36
C LEU A 37 1.03 -10.45 -3.07
N GLN A 38 2.15 -10.48 -2.36
CA GLN A 38 3.44 -10.92 -2.89
C GLN A 38 3.41 -12.35 -3.42
N ALA A 39 2.67 -13.25 -2.77
CA ALA A 39 2.55 -14.63 -3.20
C ALA A 39 1.77 -14.78 -4.52
N VAL A 40 0.73 -13.97 -4.74
CA VAL A 40 -0.13 -14.07 -5.93
C VAL A 40 0.29 -13.11 -7.06
N MET A 41 1.00 -12.03 -6.75
CA MET A 41 1.42 -10.98 -7.69
C MET A 41 2.90 -10.59 -7.44
N PRO A 42 3.87 -11.49 -7.63
CA PRO A 42 5.24 -11.30 -7.14
C PRO A 42 6.03 -10.16 -7.82
N THR A 43 5.59 -9.69 -8.99
CA THR A 43 6.33 -8.73 -9.83
C THR A 43 5.72 -7.32 -9.84
N VAL A 44 4.84 -6.98 -8.88
CA VAL A 44 4.14 -5.67 -8.89
C VAL A 44 4.94 -4.56 -8.24
N VAL A 45 5.89 -4.88 -7.36
CA VAL A 45 6.80 -3.87 -6.78
C VAL A 45 7.61 -3.23 -7.91
N GLY A 46 7.66 -1.90 -7.91
CA GLY A 46 8.29 -1.08 -8.96
C GLY A 46 7.34 -0.66 -10.09
N LYS A 47 6.14 -1.24 -10.21
CA LYS A 47 5.12 -0.80 -11.18
C LYS A 47 4.30 0.37 -10.63
N ARG A 48 3.61 1.11 -11.52
CA ARG A 48 2.68 2.16 -11.09
C ARG A 48 1.32 1.59 -10.72
N ILE A 49 0.65 2.16 -9.73
CA ILE A 49 -0.69 1.75 -9.28
C ILE A 49 -1.68 1.67 -10.45
N PRO A 50 -1.82 2.69 -11.33
CA PRO A 50 -2.81 2.64 -12.42
C PRO A 50 -2.49 1.64 -13.54
N GLU A 51 -1.29 1.06 -13.55
CA GLU A 51 -0.92 0.00 -14.52
C GLU A 51 -1.30 -1.39 -14.03
N VAL A 52 -1.60 -1.53 -12.73
CA VAL A 52 -1.83 -2.82 -12.05
C VAL A 52 -3.22 -2.90 -11.44
N PHE A 53 -3.76 -1.78 -10.94
CA PHE A 53 -5.01 -1.72 -10.21
C PHE A 53 -5.91 -0.59 -10.73
N ASP A 54 -7.20 -0.86 -10.79
CA ASP A 54 -8.21 0.13 -11.13
C ASP A 54 -8.85 0.73 -9.88
N LEU A 55 -8.90 2.06 -9.80
CA LEU A 55 -9.67 2.76 -8.77
C LEU A 55 -11.16 2.68 -9.11
N SER A 56 -11.84 1.68 -8.56
CA SER A 56 -13.26 1.47 -8.82
C SER A 56 -14.16 2.50 -8.12
N LYS A 57 -13.73 3.00 -6.94
CA LYS A 57 -14.47 3.98 -6.14
C LYS A 57 -13.52 4.85 -5.29
N PRO A 58 -13.82 6.15 -5.09
CA PRO A 58 -14.79 6.94 -5.85
C PRO A 58 -14.37 7.04 -7.34
N MET A 59 -15.29 7.45 -8.21
CA MET A 59 -15.02 7.57 -9.66
C MET A 59 -14.22 8.85 -9.94
N VAL A 60 -12.96 8.85 -9.52
CA VAL A 60 -12.00 9.95 -9.69
C VAL A 60 -10.75 9.42 -10.38
N GLU A 61 -9.97 10.32 -10.96
CA GLU A 61 -8.66 9.96 -11.48
C GLU A 61 -7.75 9.48 -10.34
N CYS A 62 -7.03 8.38 -10.56
CA CYS A 62 -6.04 7.90 -9.60
C CYS A 62 -4.81 8.81 -9.65
N SER A 63 -4.79 9.82 -8.79
CA SER A 63 -3.69 10.78 -8.64
C SER A 63 -3.30 10.94 -7.18
N TRP A 64 -2.08 11.41 -6.91
CA TRP A 64 -1.58 11.62 -5.53
C TRP A 64 -2.28 12.76 -4.79
N LYS A 65 -2.79 13.77 -5.51
CA LYS A 65 -3.35 15.00 -4.93
C LYS A 65 -4.87 14.96 -4.76
N SER A 66 -5.51 13.88 -5.21
CA SER A 66 -6.97 13.73 -5.30
C SER A 66 -7.63 13.48 -3.94
#